data_AF-A0A067BH63-F1
#
_entry.id   AF-A0A067BH63-F1
#
_cell.length_a   1.000
_cell.length_b   1.000
_cell.length_c   1.000
_cell.angle_alpha   90.00
_cell.angle_beta   90.00
_cell.angle_gamma   90.00
#
_symmetry.space_group_name_H-M   'P 1'
#
loop_
_entity.id
_entity.type
_entity.pdbx_description
1 polymer ?
#
loop_
_entity_poly.entity_id
_entity_poly.type
_entity_poly.pdbx_seq_one_letter_code
_entity_poly.pdbx_strand_id
1 'polypeptide(L)'
;MHSMNCVATRPSTTRYIATSFARLPASVTPDFVNLPTSVTIRQVAHVDTDNTADDRADTDRDLHDLTNYRRIHFLVNGTPVPYLVNIHALREALA
;
A
#
# COMPACT_ATOMS: atom_id res chain seq x y z
N MET A 1 16.43 0.05 9.33
CA MET A 1 16.03 -0.77 8.17
C MET A 1 14.83 -1.59 8.59
N HIS A 2 13.66 -1.32 8.02
CA HIS A 2 12.55 -2.27 7.78
C HIS A 2 11.61 -1.51 6.85
N SER A 3 12.01 -1.50 5.57
CA SER A 3 11.11 -1.13 4.49
C SER A 3 10.07 -2.24 4.48
N MET A 4 8.90 -1.97 5.07
CA MET A 4 7.72 -2.76 4.77
C MET A 4 7.55 -2.61 3.27
N ASN A 5 7.90 -3.65 2.52
CA ASN A 5 7.54 -3.73 1.13
C ASN A 5 6.03 -3.76 1.10
N CYS A 6 5.39 -2.59 1.09
CA CYS A 6 4.13 -2.42 0.41
C CYS A 6 4.46 -2.83 -1.01
N VAL A 7 4.26 -4.13 -1.30
CA VAL A 7 4.23 -4.60 -2.66
C VAL A 7 3.21 -3.69 -3.29
N ALA A 8 3.66 -2.75 -4.12
CA ALA A 8 2.77 -2.00 -4.99
C ALA A 8 2.18 -3.06 -5.94
N THR A 9 1.19 -3.78 -5.43
CA THR A 9 0.50 -4.82 -6.14
C THR A 9 -0.22 -4.09 -7.24
N ARG A 10 0.28 -4.25 -8.46
CA ARG A 10 -0.44 -3.84 -9.67
C ARG A 10 -1.94 -4.14 -9.48
N PRO A 11 -2.83 -3.26 -9.97
CA PRO A 11 -4.28 -3.43 -9.80
C PRO A 11 -4.68 -4.88 -10.05
N SER A 12 -5.56 -5.41 -9.21
CA SER A 12 -6.06 -6.79 -9.24
C SER A 12 -6.60 -7.14 -10.63
N THR A 13 -7.16 -6.17 -11.35
CA THR A 13 -7.60 -6.30 -12.74
C THR A 13 -6.45 -6.67 -13.66
N THR A 14 -5.32 -5.99 -13.56
CA THR A 14 -4.11 -6.30 -14.34
C THR A 14 -3.61 -7.71 -14.05
N ARG A 15 -3.60 -8.11 -12.77
CA ARG A 15 -3.18 -9.46 -12.37
C ARG A 15 -4.14 -10.55 -12.87
N TYR A 16 -5.44 -10.30 -12.78
CA TYR A 16 -6.48 -11.21 -13.25
C TYR A 16 -6.37 -11.43 -14.76
N ILE A 17 -6.24 -10.35 -15.54
CA ILE A 17 -6.09 -10.40 -16.99
C ILE A 17 -4.82 -11.16 -17.39
N ALA A 18 -3.68 -10.82 -16.79
CA ALA A 18 -2.40 -11.48 -17.08
C ALA A 18 -2.46 -12.99 -16.76
N THR A 19 -3.06 -13.37 -15.62
CA THR A 19 -3.19 -14.78 -15.22
C THR A 19 -4.15 -15.54 -16.14
N SER A 20 -5.24 -14.90 -16.55
CA SER A 20 -6.23 -15.49 -17.45
C SER A 20 -5.60 -15.79 -18.82
N PHE A 21 -4.80 -14.87 -19.36
CA PHE A 21 -4.10 -15.10 -20.62
C PHE A 21 -2.97 -16.12 -20.51
N ALA A 22 -2.24 -16.15 -19.40
CA ALA A 22 -1.18 -17.14 -19.20
C ALA A 22 -1.69 -18.59 -19.18
N ARG A 23 -2.99 -18.80 -18.94
CA ARG A 23 -3.64 -20.12 -18.94
C ARG A 23 -4.21 -20.55 -20.30
N LEU A 24 -4.18 -19.67 -21.30
CA LEU A 24 -4.71 -20.01 -22.62
C LEU A 24 -3.73 -20.91 -23.37
N PRO A 25 -4.23 -21.94 -24.09
CA PRO A 25 -3.41 -22.71 -25.03
C PRO A 25 -2.84 -21.79 -26.11
N ALA A 26 -1.64 -22.09 -26.61
CA ALA A 26 -0.98 -21.28 -27.65
C ALA A 26 -1.80 -21.14 -28.96
N SER A 27 -2.79 -22.01 -29.17
CA SER A 27 -3.70 -21.98 -30.31
C SER A 27 -4.90 -21.02 -30.15
N VAL A 28 -5.08 -20.42 -28.97
CA VAL A 28 -6.22 -19.54 -28.67
C VAL A 28 -5.74 -18.10 -28.70
N THR A 29 -6.17 -17.35 -29.71
CA THR A 29 -5.99 -15.90 -29.73
C THR A 29 -6.96 -15.29 -28.73
N PRO A 30 -6.47 -14.54 -27.73
CA PRO A 30 -7.37 -13.92 -26.78
C PRO A 30 -8.23 -12.86 -27.45
N ASP A 31 -9.53 -12.86 -27.16
CA ASP A 31 -10.44 -11.83 -27.66
C ASP A 31 -10.28 -10.55 -26.83
N PHE A 32 -9.36 -9.70 -27.28
CA PHE A 32 -9.03 -8.45 -26.62
C PHE A 32 -10.16 -7.41 -26.66
N VAL A 33 -11.14 -7.60 -27.56
CA VAL A 33 -12.21 -6.64 -27.81
C VAL A 33 -13.37 -6.84 -26.84
N ASN A 34 -13.65 -8.08 -26.43
CA ASN A 34 -14.76 -8.42 -25.52
C ASN A 34 -14.37 -8.57 -24.03
N LEU A 35 -13.12 -8.35 -23.63
CA LEU A 35 -12.76 -8.32 -22.20
C LEU A 35 -13.49 -7.22 -21.38
N PRO A 36 -13.75 -6.00 -21.90
CA PRO A 36 -14.43 -4.96 -21.12
C PRO A 36 -15.86 -5.34 -20.71
N THR A 37 -16.50 -6.29 -21.41
CA THR A 37 -17.86 -6.77 -21.12
C THR A 37 -17.91 -7.98 -20.19
N SER A 38 -16.76 -8.53 -19.78
CA SER A 38 -16.71 -9.61 -18.79
C SER A 38 -17.15 -9.10 -17.42
N VAL A 39 -18.22 -9.70 -16.87
CA VAL A 39 -18.74 -9.36 -15.53
C VAL A 39 -17.65 -9.46 -14.47
N THR A 40 -16.78 -10.46 -14.55
CA THR A 40 -15.66 -10.66 -13.62
C THR A 40 -14.65 -9.52 -13.70
N ILE A 41 -14.30 -9.04 -14.89
CA ILE A 41 -13.37 -7.90 -15.05
C ILE A 41 -13.97 -6.64 -14.45
N ARG A 42 -15.28 -6.40 -14.64
CA ARG A 42 -15.97 -5.27 -14.03
C ARG A 42 -15.99 -5.34 -12.51
N GLN A 43 -16.20 -6.53 -11.94
CA GLN A 43 -16.16 -6.72 -10.48
C GLN A 43 -14.76 -6.50 -9.92
N VAL A 44 -13.72 -7.02 -10.57
CA VAL A 44 -12.33 -6.83 -10.12
C VAL A 44 -11.88 -5.37 -10.27
N ALA A 45 -12.33 -4.66 -11.31
CA ALA A 45 -12.07 -3.23 -11.48
C ALA A 45 -12.75 -2.37 -10.41
N HIS A 46 -13.91 -2.79 -9.92
CA HIS A 46 -14.56 -2.13 -8.79
C HIS A 46 -13.73 -2.28 -7.51
N VAL A 47 -13.24 -3.49 -7.21
CA VAL A 47 -12.34 -3.74 -6.08
C VAL A 47 -11.06 -2.90 -6.17
N ASP A 48 -10.50 -2.74 -7.37
CA ASP A 48 -9.33 -1.87 -7.54
C ASP A 48 -9.63 -0.42 -7.19
N THR A 49 -10.83 0.07 -7.53
CA THR A 49 -11.25 1.45 -7.22
C THR A 49 -11.35 1.66 -5.71
N ASP A 50 -11.97 0.71 -5.01
CA ASP A 50 -12.14 0.76 -3.56
C ASP A 50 -10.79 0.65 -2.84
N ASN A 51 -9.93 -0.29 -3.26
CA ASN A 51 -8.57 -0.39 -2.72
C ASN A 51 -7.76 0.89 -2.93
N THR A 52 -7.93 1.58 -4.07
CA THR A 52 -7.21 2.85 -4.29
C THR A 52 -7.71 3.97 -3.38
N ALA A 53 -8.96 3.90 -2.91
CA ALA A 53 -9.49 4.86 -1.95
C ALA A 53 -8.94 4.56 -0.54
N ASP A 54 -8.92 3.29 -0.15
CA ASP A 54 -8.36 2.83 1.12
C ASP A 54 -6.84 3.09 1.20
N ASP A 55 -6.08 2.78 0.14
CA ASP A 55 -4.63 3.06 0.08
C ASP A 55 -4.32 4.55 0.28
N ARG A 56 -5.18 5.44 -0.24
CA ARG A 56 -5.03 6.89 -0.05
C ARG A 56 -5.38 7.29 1.37
N ALA A 57 -6.45 6.74 1.95
CA ALA A 57 -6.83 7.00 3.33
C ALA A 57 -5.76 6.52 4.32
N ASP A 58 -5.16 5.36 4.08
CA ASP A 58 -4.04 4.83 4.86
C ASP A 58 -2.79 5.70 4.71
N THR A 59 -2.46 6.12 3.48
CA THR A 59 -1.34 7.04 3.24
C THR A 59 -1.53 8.38 3.97
N ASP A 60 -2.73 8.96 3.91
CA ASP A 60 -3.04 10.22 4.58
C ASP A 60 -3.00 10.06 6.11
N ARG A 61 -3.48 8.92 6.63
CA ARG A 61 -3.41 8.59 8.05
C ARG A 61 -1.97 8.42 8.53
N ASP A 62 -1.15 7.69 7.77
CA ASP A 62 0.28 7.52 8.06
C ASP A 62 1.02 8.86 8.03
N LEU A 63 0.69 9.73 7.08
CA LEU A 63 1.29 11.07 6.99
C LEU A 63 0.89 11.93 8.20
N HIS A 64 -0.38 11.86 8.60
CA HIS A 64 -0.89 12.56 9.77
C HIS A 64 -0.22 12.07 11.06
N ASP A 65 -0.09 10.75 11.23
CA ASP A 65 0.64 10.18 12.35
C ASP A 65 2.12 10.64 12.35
N LEU A 66 2.80 10.64 11.19
CA LEU A 66 4.18 11.13 11.08
C LEU A 66 4.37 12.60 11.47
N THR A 67 3.35 13.47 11.35
CA THR A 67 3.49 14.86 11.83
C THR A 67 3.59 14.97 13.35
N ASN A 68 3.00 14.03 14.08
CA ASN A 68 3.00 13.99 15.54
C ASN A 68 4.21 13.23 16.12
N TYR A 69 4.88 12.42 15.31
CA TYR A 69 6.02 11.61 15.71
C TYR A 69 7.32 12.14 15.14
N ARG A 70 8.30 12.43 16.01
CA ARG A 70 9.63 12.85 15.58
C ARG A 70 10.66 11.80 15.96
N ARG A 71 11.61 11.56 15.06
CA ARG A 71 12.79 10.75 15.39
C ARG A 71 13.76 11.60 16.20
N ILE A 72 14.05 11.19 17.43
CA ILE A 72 15.08 11.79 18.28
C ILE A 72 16.09 10.74 18.70
N HIS A 73 17.27 11.17 19.13
CA HIS A 73 18.35 10.29 19.54
C HIS A 73 18.52 10.38 21.05
N PHE A 74 18.31 9.26 21.74
CA PHE A 74 18.63 9.15 23.17
C PHE A 74 20.04 8.60 23.33
N LEU A 75 20.81 9.17 24.27
CA LEU A 75 22.09 8.61 24.66
C LEU A 75 21.85 7.52 25.70
N VAL A 76 22.04 6.26 25.30
CA VAL A 76 22.01 5.12 26.21
C VAL A 76 23.44 4.61 26.33
N ASN A 77 24.03 4.73 27.53
CA ASN A 77 25.43 4.37 27.79
C ASN A 77 26.42 5.02 26.79
N GLY A 78 26.19 6.28 26.44
CA GLY A 78 27.02 7.02 25.47
C GLY A 78 26.78 6.68 24.00
N THR A 79 25.91 5.71 23.68
CA THR A 79 25.55 5.35 22.31
C THR A 79 24.26 6.07 21.90
N PRO A 80 24.24 6.80 20.77
CA PRO A 80 23.02 7.43 20.27
C PRO A 80 22.10 6.39 19.64
N VAL A 81 20.94 6.16 20.27
CA VAL A 81 19.92 5.23 19.79
C VAL A 81 18.73 6.03 19.24
N PRO A 82 18.32 5.84 17.97
CA PRO A 82 17.19 6.55 17.39
C PRO A 82 15.86 5.96 17.89
N TYR A 83 14.98 6.81 18.39
CA TYR A 83 13.61 6.46 18.77
C TYR A 83 12.60 7.36 18.06
N LEU A 84 11.48 6.78 17.65
CA LEU A 84 10.33 7.53 17.15
C LEU A 84 9.45 7.87 18.36
N VAL A 85 9.19 9.15 18.60
CA VAL A 85 8.47 9.59 19.81
C VAL A 85 7.36 10.54 19.42
N ASN A 86 6.19 10.34 20.02
CA ASN A 86 5.10 11.30 19.91
C ASN A 86 5.49 12.58 20.65
N ILE A 87 5.55 13.70 19.94
CA ILE A 87 6.03 14.97 20.50
C ILE A 87 5.03 15.59 21.49
N HIS A 88 3.72 15.39 21.27
CA HIS A 88 2.71 15.88 22.20
C HIS A 88 2.80 15.14 23.54
N ALA A 89 2.81 13.81 23.51
CA ALA A 89 2.94 13.00 24.72
C ALA A 89 4.28 13.26 25.45
N LEU A 90 5.38 13.47 24.71
CA LEU A 90 6.67 13.82 25.30
C LEU A 90 6.63 15.18 25.99
N ARG A 91 5.99 16.19 25.39
CA ARG A 91 5.84 17.52 25.99
C ARG A 91 5.01 17.47 27.28
N GLU A 92 3.92 16.71 27.27
CA GLU A 92 3.08 16.51 28.46
C GLU A 92 3.84 15.80 29.59
N ALA A 93 4.65 14.79 29.26
CA ALA A 93 5.44 14.07 30.26
C ALA A 93 6.62 14.87 30.84
N LEU A 94 7.03 15.97 30.18
CA LEU A 94 8.14 16.83 30.59
C LEU A 94 7.66 18.13 31.28
N ALA A 95 6.35 18.39 31.33
CA ALA A 95 5.74 19.55 32.00
C ALA A 95 5.49 19.26 33.48
#